data_AF-A0A3D4A8Q8-F1
#
_entry.id   AF-A0A3D4A8Q8-F1
#
_cell.length_a   1.000
_cell.length_b   1.000
_cell.length_c   1.000
_cell.angle_alpha   90.00
_cell.angle_beta   90.00
_cell.angle_gamma   90.00
#
_symmetry.space_group_name_H-M   'P 1'
#
loop_
_entity.id
_entity.type
_entity.pdbx_description
1 polymer ?
#
loop_
_entity_poly.entity_id
_entity_poly.type
_entity_poly.pdbx_seq_one_letter_code
_entity_poly.pdbx_strand_id
1 'polypeptide(L)'
;MDEENELIALRRKKLDTLRAQGVEPFGKAFATSGDISEIRAKFKEGEMVRAAGRITAHRDMGQSHFLDLRDATGRIQIYIHAREVGAELVDLFRLLDIGDFIGVEGTCFLTKTGEPTLKVRTFQMLAKSLRPLPEKWHGLQDIEARYRQRYLDLLTNERSRENFEKRIAIVRETRRFFEDRGFREVETPILQTIAGGAAAEPFSTHHKALGLDLYLRIAPELYLKRLLVGGFNKVFEINRNFRNEGISRKHNPEFTMLEAYWAYADFEKMANLVEELICHLAQVICGSEQIEHRDVDGKITRTINLKRPWRRVRYRDLIREIDPAWFEYPSEKRRERCAELQVEISPRMADYEVTQQVFEKLVEEKTIDPLFVTHCPKELVPLARQNNEDDSVVDV
;
A
#
# COMPACT_ATOMS: atom_id res chain seq x y z
N MET A 1 30.55 7.29 22.72
CA MET A 1 29.66 8.44 22.49
C MET A 1 29.35 8.35 21.00
N ASP A 2 28.13 7.94 20.64
CA ASP A 2 27.84 7.49 19.26
C ASP A 2 28.05 8.61 18.24
N GLU A 3 28.67 8.29 17.10
CA GLU A 3 28.91 9.21 15.96
C GLU A 3 27.62 9.92 15.49
N GLU A 4 26.45 9.27 15.60
CA GLU A 4 25.15 9.89 15.30
C GLU A 4 24.87 11.10 16.21
N ASN A 5 25.20 11.00 17.50
CA ASN A 5 25.00 12.09 18.46
C ASN A 5 25.92 13.27 18.16
N GLU A 6 27.16 13.01 17.70
CA GLU A 6 28.09 14.06 17.27
C GLU A 6 27.57 14.79 16.02
N LEU A 7 27.03 14.05 15.05
CA LEU A 7 26.49 14.63 13.82
C LEU A 7 25.22 15.44 14.08
N ILE A 8 24.33 14.98 14.98
CA ILE A 8 23.16 15.74 15.43
C ILE A 8 23.62 17.04 16.12
N ALA A 9 24.64 16.96 16.99
CA ALA A 9 25.18 18.14 17.66
C ALA A 9 25.77 19.15 16.66
N LEU A 10 26.49 18.69 15.64
CA LEU A 10 27.00 19.53 14.55
C LEU A 10 25.86 20.21 13.78
N ARG A 11 24.80 19.46 13.42
CA ARG A 11 23.63 20.01 12.72
C ARG A 11 22.87 21.04 13.56
N ARG A 12 22.84 20.87 14.89
CA ARG A 12 22.30 21.88 15.82
C ARG A 12 23.15 23.14 15.83
N LYS A 13 24.48 23.02 15.88
CA LYS A 13 25.38 24.19 15.76
C LYS A 13 25.16 24.94 14.45
N LYS A 14 25.04 24.24 13.31
CA LYS A 14 24.73 24.86 12.02
C LYS A 14 23.37 25.57 12.03
N LEU A 15 22.35 24.98 12.66
CA LEU A 15 21.03 25.60 12.84
C LEU A 15 21.13 26.92 13.63
N ASP A 16 21.90 26.94 14.71
CA ASP A 16 22.11 28.14 15.52
C ASP A 16 22.88 29.21 14.73
N THR A 17 23.89 28.81 13.93
CA THR A 17 24.60 29.72 13.02
C THR A 17 23.67 30.33 11.97
N LEU A 18 22.78 29.54 11.36
CA LEU A 18 21.77 30.05 10.41
C LEU A 18 20.91 31.15 11.06
N ARG A 19 20.43 30.92 12.30
CA ARG A 19 19.66 31.91 13.05
C ARG A 19 20.46 33.17 13.36
N ALA A 20 21.71 33.02 13.79
CA ALA A 20 22.60 34.14 14.07
C ALA A 20 22.86 35.00 12.82
N GLN A 21 22.81 34.41 11.63
CA GLN A 21 22.90 35.09 10.34
C GLN A 21 21.54 35.59 9.81
N GLY A 22 20.48 35.53 10.62
CA GLY A 22 19.15 36.02 10.25
C GLY A 22 18.34 35.09 9.34
N VAL A 23 18.81 33.87 9.09
CA VAL A 23 18.09 32.87 8.28
C VAL A 23 17.22 32.00 9.18
N GLU A 24 15.91 31.99 8.90
CA GLU A 24 14.95 31.11 9.58
C GLU A 24 15.14 29.65 9.11
N PRO A 25 15.59 28.71 9.98
CA PRO A 25 15.84 27.32 9.58
C PRO A 25 14.57 26.51 9.31
N PHE A 26 13.41 27.02 9.72
CA PHE A 26 12.08 26.46 9.43
C PHE A 26 11.25 27.51 8.70
N GLY A 27 11.56 27.66 7.41
CA GLY A 27 11.10 28.75 6.59
C GLY A 27 9.59 28.78 6.32
N LYS A 28 9.18 29.81 5.60
CA LYS A 28 7.79 30.08 5.22
C LYS A 28 7.41 29.35 3.91
N ALA A 29 6.15 29.52 3.50
CA ALA A 29 5.69 29.09 2.19
C ALA A 29 6.61 29.58 1.06
N PHE A 30 6.82 28.71 0.06
CA PHE A 30 7.64 28.99 -1.10
C PHE A 30 6.89 28.53 -2.35
N ALA A 31 6.59 29.47 -3.26
CA ALA A 31 5.92 29.16 -4.51
C ALA A 31 6.92 28.52 -5.49
N THR A 32 6.56 27.37 -6.06
CA THR A 32 7.34 26.68 -7.09
C THR A 32 6.72 26.91 -8.48
N SER A 33 7.51 26.70 -9.53
CA SER A 33 7.06 26.70 -10.92
C SER A 33 6.33 25.40 -11.33
N GLY A 34 6.10 24.49 -10.38
CA GLY A 34 5.59 23.14 -10.56
C GLY A 34 6.34 22.15 -9.69
N ASP A 35 5.94 20.88 -9.78
CA ASP A 35 6.73 19.77 -9.23
C ASP A 35 8.01 19.56 -10.05
N ILE A 36 9.03 18.91 -9.48
CA ILE A 36 10.32 18.72 -10.15
C ILE A 36 10.18 18.01 -11.49
N SER A 37 9.30 17.00 -11.60
CA SER A 37 9.03 16.31 -12.87
C SER A 37 8.46 17.25 -13.94
N GLU A 38 7.59 18.18 -13.57
CA GLU A 38 7.00 19.17 -14.47
C GLU A 38 8.03 20.20 -14.93
N ILE A 39 8.87 20.67 -14.01
CA ILE A 39 9.99 21.57 -14.31
C ILE A 39 10.94 20.91 -15.31
N ARG A 40 11.21 19.61 -15.15
CA ARG A 40 12.04 18.85 -16.09
C ARG A 40 11.36 18.66 -17.45
N ALA A 41 10.07 18.35 -17.46
CA ALA A 41 9.31 18.15 -18.69
C ALA A 41 9.21 19.44 -19.51
N LYS A 42 9.09 20.59 -18.85
CA LYS A 42 9.02 21.93 -19.45
C LYS A 42 10.39 22.63 -19.52
N PHE A 43 11.48 21.89 -19.34
CA PHE A 43 12.82 22.47 -19.24
C PHE A 43 13.19 23.21 -20.53
N LYS A 44 13.56 24.48 -20.37
CA LYS A 44 13.99 25.34 -21.48
C LYS A 44 15.21 26.16 -21.04
N GLU A 45 16.31 26.03 -21.77
CA GLU A 45 17.53 26.79 -21.46
C GLU A 45 17.29 28.30 -21.44
N GLY A 46 17.87 28.98 -20.46
CA GLY A 46 17.71 30.41 -20.23
C GLY A 46 16.43 30.81 -19.49
N GLU A 47 15.47 29.90 -19.31
CA GLU A 47 14.26 30.18 -18.55
C GLU A 47 14.54 30.22 -17.04
N MET A 48 13.84 31.12 -16.34
CA MET A 48 13.93 31.24 -14.89
C MET A 48 12.80 30.45 -14.24
N VAL A 49 13.15 29.57 -13.30
CA VAL A 49 12.19 28.73 -12.59
C VAL A 49 12.49 28.68 -11.10
N ARG A 50 11.46 28.36 -10.32
CA ARG A 50 11.55 28.12 -8.89
C ARG A 50 11.28 26.65 -8.60
N ALA A 51 12.22 25.99 -7.93
CA ALA A 51 12.08 24.59 -7.53
C ALA A 51 12.25 24.47 -6.01
N ALA A 52 11.61 23.48 -5.39
CA ALA A 52 11.82 23.16 -4.00
C ALA A 52 11.94 21.65 -3.82
N GLY A 53 12.72 21.23 -2.83
CA GLY A 53 12.87 19.81 -2.56
C GLY A 53 13.87 19.53 -1.45
N ARG A 54 14.03 18.25 -1.14
CA ARG A 54 15.04 17.76 -0.20
C ARG A 54 16.38 17.64 -0.89
N ILE A 55 17.44 18.13 -0.26
CA ILE A 55 18.81 17.88 -0.67
C ILE A 55 19.11 16.41 -0.48
N THR A 56 19.29 15.68 -1.59
CA THR A 56 19.63 14.26 -1.58
C THR A 56 21.09 14.02 -1.88
N ALA A 57 21.78 14.92 -2.57
CA ALA A 57 23.22 14.87 -2.76
C ALA A 57 23.82 16.28 -2.71
N HIS A 58 25.09 16.37 -2.31
CA HIS A 58 25.85 17.60 -2.26
C HIS A 58 27.31 17.29 -2.62
N ARG A 59 27.80 17.91 -3.68
CA ARG A 59 29.18 17.83 -4.17
C ARG A 59 29.80 19.21 -4.08
N ASP A 60 30.81 19.35 -3.22
CA ASP A 60 31.58 20.58 -3.04
C ASP A 60 32.83 20.55 -3.93
N MET A 61 33.01 21.60 -4.74
CA MET A 61 34.15 21.79 -5.63
C MET A 61 34.80 23.17 -5.38
N GLY A 62 34.79 23.64 -4.13
CA GLY A 62 35.44 24.88 -3.69
C GLY A 62 34.61 26.12 -3.98
N GLN A 63 34.71 26.67 -5.20
CA GLN A 63 33.92 27.85 -5.62
C GLN A 63 32.59 27.48 -6.27
N SER A 64 32.37 26.19 -6.50
CA SER A 64 31.19 25.61 -7.14
C SER A 64 30.58 24.54 -6.25
N HIS A 65 29.26 24.50 -6.15
CA HIS A 65 28.54 23.41 -5.51
C HIS A 65 27.50 22.84 -6.46
N PHE A 66 27.42 21.51 -6.52
CA PHE A 66 26.35 20.79 -7.19
C PHE A 66 25.53 20.04 -6.16
N LEU A 67 24.23 20.29 -6.12
CA LEU A 67 23.31 19.56 -5.25
C LEU A 67 22.21 18.92 -6.08
N ASP A 68 21.59 17.89 -5.53
CA ASP A 68 20.44 17.24 -6.11
C ASP A 68 19.23 17.48 -5.21
N LEU A 69 18.23 18.21 -5.72
CA LEU A 69 16.94 18.37 -5.05
C LEU A 69 15.98 17.27 -5.51
N ARG A 70 15.26 16.69 -4.55
CA ARG A 70 14.27 15.63 -4.80
C ARG A 70 12.95 15.94 -4.12
N ASP A 71 11.85 15.66 -4.81
CA ASP A 71 10.48 15.65 -4.28
C ASP A 71 9.83 14.27 -4.53
N ALA A 72 8.51 14.19 -4.44
CA ALA A 72 7.78 12.95 -4.73
C ALA A 72 7.93 12.53 -6.21
N THR A 73 8.00 13.50 -7.11
CA THR A 73 7.89 13.35 -8.57
C THR A 73 9.23 13.15 -9.27
N GLY A 74 10.34 13.60 -8.69
CA GLY A 74 11.64 13.42 -9.34
C GLY A 74 12.81 14.11 -8.66
N ARG A 75 13.92 14.18 -9.40
CA ARG A 75 15.19 14.82 -9.01
C ARG A 75 15.56 15.89 -10.03
N ILE A 76 16.04 17.05 -9.59
CA ILE A 76 16.70 18.07 -10.44
C ILE A 76 18.04 18.48 -9.84
N GLN A 77 19.04 18.67 -10.69
CA GLN A 77 20.34 19.17 -10.26
C GLN A 77 20.27 20.69 -10.10
N ILE A 78 20.95 21.21 -9.08
CA ILE A 78 21.17 22.65 -8.90
C ILE A 78 22.67 22.93 -8.85
N TYR A 79 23.04 24.08 -9.40
CA TYR A 79 24.43 24.54 -9.48
C TYR A 79 24.54 25.93 -8.85
N ILE A 80 25.52 26.09 -7.98
CA ILE A 80 25.80 27.35 -7.29
C ILE A 80 27.25 27.72 -7.54
N HIS A 81 27.50 28.98 -7.86
CA HIS A 81 28.84 29.52 -8.03
C HIS A 81 29.01 30.85 -7.31
N ALA A 82 30.14 31.04 -6.62
CA ALA A 82 30.39 32.22 -5.79
C ALA A 82 30.25 33.56 -6.53
N ARG A 83 30.65 33.61 -7.80
CA ARG A 83 30.50 34.82 -8.63
C ARG A 83 29.05 35.22 -8.92
N GLU A 84 28.10 34.32 -8.76
CA GLU A 84 26.69 34.59 -9.11
C GLU A 84 25.83 34.94 -7.92
N VAL A 85 26.04 34.26 -6.80
CA VAL A 85 25.24 34.45 -5.58
C VAL A 85 25.92 35.36 -4.55
N GLY A 86 27.21 35.67 -4.73
CA GLY A 86 28.01 36.42 -3.76
C GLY A 86 28.53 35.54 -2.61
N ALA A 87 29.50 36.06 -1.85
CA ALA A 87 30.18 35.29 -0.80
C ALA A 87 29.25 34.91 0.37
N GLU A 88 28.33 35.81 0.76
CA GLU A 88 27.40 35.59 1.87
C GLU A 88 26.48 34.39 1.65
N LEU A 89 25.92 34.27 0.44
CA LEU A 89 25.08 33.13 0.07
C LEU A 89 25.90 31.83 0.02
N VAL A 90 27.15 31.86 -0.43
CA VAL A 90 28.05 30.68 -0.40
C VAL A 90 28.31 30.21 1.02
N ASP A 91 28.51 31.13 1.97
CA ASP A 91 28.71 30.76 3.38
C ASP A 91 27.45 30.15 3.99
N LEU A 92 26.27 30.66 3.63
CA LEU A 92 25.00 30.02 3.99
C LEU A 92 24.85 28.62 3.37
N PHE A 93 25.31 28.42 2.13
CA PHE A 93 25.28 27.11 1.47
C PHE A 93 26.14 26.06 2.18
N ARG A 94 27.25 26.46 2.81
CA ARG A 94 28.10 25.55 3.61
C ARG A 94 27.41 25.07 4.89
N LEU A 95 26.37 25.77 5.34
CA LEU A 95 25.54 25.39 6.48
C LEU A 95 24.42 24.41 6.12
N LEU A 96 24.19 24.15 4.83
CA LEU A 96 23.25 23.13 4.38
C LEU A 96 23.83 21.73 4.55
N ASP A 97 22.95 20.76 4.77
CA ASP A 97 23.27 19.34 4.86
C ASP A 97 22.34 18.51 3.97
N ILE A 98 22.83 17.33 3.57
CA ILE A 98 21.98 16.28 2.99
C ILE A 98 20.81 16.00 3.97
N GLY A 99 19.59 16.06 3.44
CA GLY A 99 18.35 15.92 4.19
C GLY A 99 17.58 17.22 4.40
N ASP A 100 18.23 18.38 4.28
CA ASP A 100 17.55 19.68 4.40
C ASP A 100 16.59 19.91 3.24
N PHE A 101 15.56 20.73 3.47
CA PHE A 101 14.66 21.21 2.43
C PHE A 101 14.99 22.65 2.09
N ILE A 102 15.14 22.93 0.80
CA ILE A 102 15.36 24.29 0.29
C ILE A 102 14.46 24.57 -0.91
N GLY A 103 14.11 25.84 -1.06
CA GLY A 103 13.56 26.41 -2.29
C GLY A 103 14.67 27.17 -3.00
N VAL A 104 14.76 27.04 -4.32
CA VAL A 104 15.74 27.73 -5.15
C VAL A 104 15.04 28.48 -6.26
N GLU A 105 15.60 29.62 -6.63
CA GLU A 105 15.27 30.33 -7.86
C GLU A 105 16.52 30.36 -8.74
N GLY A 106 16.39 29.93 -9.98
CA GLY A 106 17.55 29.77 -10.85
C GLY A 106 17.20 29.77 -12.33
N THR A 107 18.23 29.92 -13.15
CA THR A 107 18.13 29.87 -14.61
C THR A 107 18.46 28.47 -15.10
N CYS A 108 17.60 27.90 -15.93
CA CYS A 108 17.79 26.60 -16.57
C CYS A 108 19.00 26.62 -17.51
N PHE A 109 19.89 25.64 -17.39
CA PHE A 109 21.00 25.41 -18.32
C PHE A 109 21.39 23.93 -18.36
N LEU A 110 22.04 23.51 -19.45
CA LEU A 110 22.64 22.18 -19.54
C LEU A 110 24.10 22.23 -19.10
N THR A 111 24.49 21.24 -18.29
CA THR A 111 25.91 21.00 -18.01
C THR A 111 26.62 20.41 -19.24
N LYS A 112 27.96 20.35 -19.21
CA LYS A 112 28.75 19.72 -20.28
C LYS A 112 28.37 18.25 -20.55
N THR A 113 27.80 17.56 -19.57
CA THR A 113 27.35 16.17 -19.68
C THR A 113 25.89 16.06 -20.14
N GLY A 114 25.23 17.18 -20.43
CA GLY A 114 23.81 17.21 -20.83
C GLY A 114 22.81 17.04 -19.69
N GLU A 115 23.23 17.10 -18.42
CA GLU A 115 22.30 17.05 -17.27
C GLU A 115 21.54 18.39 -17.18
N PRO A 116 20.20 18.39 -17.12
CA PRO A 116 19.38 19.57 -16.84
C PRO A 116 19.60 20.11 -15.43
N THR A 117 20.01 21.38 -15.34
CA THR A 117 20.45 21.98 -14.09
C THR A 117 19.89 23.39 -13.91
N LEU A 118 19.59 23.75 -12.66
CA LEU A 118 19.24 25.12 -12.30
C LEU A 118 20.47 25.86 -11.78
N LYS A 119 20.86 26.91 -12.48
CA LYS A 119 21.89 27.84 -12.02
C LYS A 119 21.27 28.78 -11.00
N VAL A 120 21.56 28.55 -9.72
CA VAL A 120 20.90 29.19 -8.59
C VAL A 120 21.31 30.65 -8.47
N ARG A 121 20.33 31.54 -8.38
CA ARG A 121 20.52 32.97 -8.05
C ARG A 121 20.29 33.23 -6.56
N THR A 122 19.29 32.57 -5.99
CA THR A 122 18.97 32.68 -4.57
C THR A 122 18.33 31.39 -4.08
N PHE A 123 18.38 31.16 -2.78
CA PHE A 123 17.68 30.07 -2.13
C PHE A 123 17.02 30.54 -0.83
N GLN A 124 15.99 29.80 -0.44
CA GLN A 124 15.32 29.93 0.84
C GLN A 124 15.41 28.60 1.58
N MET A 125 15.85 28.65 2.83
CA MET A 125 15.76 27.50 3.73
C MET A 125 14.29 27.21 4.04
N LEU A 126 13.84 25.96 3.86
CA LEU A 126 12.46 25.54 4.14
C LEU A 126 12.37 24.71 5.41
N ALA A 127 13.29 23.76 5.61
CA ALA A 127 13.37 22.99 6.84
C ALA A 127 14.76 22.38 7.06
N LYS A 128 15.35 22.61 8.24
CA LYS A 128 16.59 21.96 8.66
C LYS A 128 16.34 20.53 9.13
N SER A 129 17.09 19.60 8.56
CA SER A 129 17.16 18.21 8.99
C SER A 129 18.23 18.06 10.05
N LEU A 130 17.83 17.69 11.27
CA LEU A 130 18.73 17.50 12.41
C LEU A 130 19.31 16.09 12.49
N ARG A 131 18.62 15.09 11.95
CA ARG A 131 19.10 13.71 11.89
C ARG A 131 19.69 13.42 10.51
N PRO A 132 20.82 12.73 10.42
CA PRO A 132 21.32 12.26 9.13
C PRO A 132 20.33 11.33 8.43
N LEU A 133 20.40 11.30 7.10
CA LEU A 133 19.74 10.24 6.34
C LEU A 133 20.55 8.94 6.49
N PRO A 134 19.91 7.75 6.41
CA PRO A 134 20.61 6.49 6.28
C PRO A 134 21.60 6.52 5.11
N GLU A 135 22.72 5.81 5.23
CA GLU A 135 23.74 5.79 4.19
C GLU A 135 23.19 5.31 2.83
N LYS A 136 23.57 6.04 1.78
CA LYS A 136 23.06 5.86 0.41
C LYS A 136 23.37 4.51 -0.22
N TRP A 137 24.46 3.86 0.17
CA TRP A 137 25.01 2.72 -0.58
C TRP A 137 24.32 1.40 -0.26
N HIS A 138 23.71 1.29 0.91
CA HIS A 138 22.97 0.08 1.29
C HIS A 138 21.46 0.31 1.36
N GLY A 139 21.01 1.57 1.44
CA GLY A 139 19.62 1.86 1.77
C GLY A 139 19.27 1.36 3.17
N LEU A 140 18.04 1.62 3.63
CA LEU A 140 17.58 1.00 4.87
C LEU A 140 17.30 -0.48 4.59
N GLN A 141 18.30 -1.36 4.71
CA GLN A 141 18.15 -2.80 4.41
C GLN A 141 17.37 -3.53 5.50
N ASP A 142 17.54 -3.09 6.75
CA ASP A 142 16.87 -3.68 7.89
C ASP A 142 15.35 -3.59 7.73
N ILE A 143 14.71 -4.76 7.65
CA ILE A 143 13.28 -4.90 7.35
C ILE A 143 12.45 -4.22 8.46
N GLU A 144 12.88 -4.37 9.71
CA GLU A 144 12.18 -3.79 10.86
C GLU A 144 12.23 -2.25 10.82
N ALA A 145 13.41 -1.67 10.59
CA ALA A 145 13.59 -0.24 10.45
C ALA A 145 12.76 0.32 9.30
N ARG A 146 12.66 -0.36 8.15
CA ARG A 146 11.78 0.06 7.04
C ARG A 146 10.31 0.15 7.44
N TYR A 147 9.85 -0.78 8.27
CA TYR A 147 8.46 -0.81 8.71
C TYR A 147 8.18 0.20 9.83
N ARG A 148 9.14 0.41 10.75
CA ARG A 148 9.02 1.39 11.84
C ARG A 148 9.24 2.83 11.38
N GLN A 149 10.15 3.05 10.43
CA GLN A 149 10.56 4.35 9.93
C GLN A 149 10.20 4.48 8.44
N ARG A 150 8.92 4.28 8.12
CA ARG A 150 8.42 4.29 6.73
C ARG A 150 8.84 5.54 5.94
N TYR A 151 8.95 6.69 6.60
CA TYR A 151 9.40 7.94 5.98
C TYR A 151 10.84 7.87 5.45
N LEU A 152 11.74 7.10 6.07
CA LEU A 152 13.10 6.86 5.58
C LEU A 152 13.11 5.83 4.44
N ASP A 153 12.28 4.78 4.55
CA ASP A 153 12.12 3.78 3.48
C ASP A 153 11.60 4.43 2.20
N LEU A 154 10.53 5.23 2.26
CA LEU A 154 10.00 5.95 1.08
C LEU A 154 10.97 6.97 0.48
N LEU A 155 11.90 7.49 1.29
CA LEU A 155 12.92 8.43 0.85
C LEU A 155 14.08 7.73 0.12
N THR A 156 14.44 6.53 0.56
CA THR A 156 15.66 5.82 0.10
C THR A 156 15.39 4.64 -0.82
N ASN A 157 14.16 4.09 -0.82
CA ASN A 157 13.77 2.91 -1.56
C ASN A 157 12.70 3.23 -2.62
N GLU A 158 13.11 3.23 -3.88
CA GLU A 158 12.25 3.54 -5.02
C GLU A 158 11.16 2.46 -5.23
N ARG A 159 11.49 1.18 -5.05
CA ARG A 159 10.53 0.06 -5.10
C ARG A 159 9.43 0.20 -4.04
N SER A 160 9.78 0.64 -2.83
CA SER A 160 8.78 0.95 -1.80
C SER A 160 7.85 2.06 -2.27
N ARG A 161 8.38 3.15 -2.84
CA ARG A 161 7.56 4.25 -3.37
C ARG A 161 6.61 3.78 -4.48
N GLU A 162 7.11 3.03 -5.46
CA GLU A 162 6.31 2.46 -6.54
C GLU A 162 5.14 1.60 -6.03
N ASN A 163 5.37 0.80 -4.99
CA ASN A 163 4.32 -0.01 -4.37
C ASN A 163 3.21 0.86 -3.75
N PHE A 164 3.58 1.98 -3.10
CA PHE A 164 2.60 2.93 -2.55
C PHE A 164 1.82 3.63 -3.66
N GLU A 165 2.47 4.08 -4.72
CA GLU A 165 1.81 4.69 -5.88
C GLU A 165 0.81 3.72 -6.54
N LYS A 166 1.22 2.46 -6.74
CA LYS A 166 0.31 1.40 -7.24
C LYS A 166 -0.86 1.20 -6.30
N ARG A 167 -0.66 1.19 -4.98
CA ARG A 167 -1.76 1.07 -4.00
C ARG A 167 -2.72 2.26 -4.09
N ILE A 168 -2.22 3.48 -4.21
CA ILE A 168 -3.04 4.70 -4.39
C ILE A 168 -3.88 4.57 -5.67
N ALA A 169 -3.25 4.16 -6.78
CA ALA A 169 -3.93 3.92 -8.05
C ALA A 169 -5.00 2.83 -7.94
N ILE A 170 -4.70 1.68 -7.32
CA ILE A 170 -5.67 0.57 -7.12
C ILE A 170 -6.93 1.08 -6.44
N VAL A 171 -6.78 1.82 -5.33
CA VAL A 171 -7.93 2.33 -4.58
C VAL A 171 -8.73 3.33 -5.40
N ARG A 172 -8.06 4.27 -6.10
CA ARG A 172 -8.71 5.28 -6.95
C ARG A 172 -9.47 4.65 -8.11
N GLU A 173 -8.84 3.74 -8.84
CA GLU A 173 -9.45 3.09 -10.00
C GLU A 173 -10.55 2.12 -9.59
N THR A 174 -10.45 1.49 -8.41
CA THR A 174 -11.56 0.68 -7.86
C THR A 174 -12.80 1.54 -7.65
N ARG A 175 -12.69 2.73 -7.04
CA ARG A 175 -13.84 3.62 -6.88
C ARG A 175 -14.49 3.96 -8.21
N ARG A 176 -13.68 4.41 -9.19
CA ARG A 176 -14.15 4.74 -10.54
C ARG A 176 -14.88 3.56 -11.19
N PHE A 177 -14.29 2.37 -11.12
CA PHE A 177 -14.87 1.15 -11.69
C PHE A 177 -16.30 0.86 -11.16
N PHE A 178 -16.51 1.05 -9.86
CA PHE A 178 -17.81 0.86 -9.22
C PHE A 178 -18.79 2.01 -9.53
N GLU A 179 -18.33 3.26 -9.47
CA GLU A 179 -19.13 4.46 -9.79
C GLU A 179 -19.65 4.40 -11.24
N ASP A 180 -18.81 4.05 -12.20
CA ASP A 180 -19.17 3.90 -13.62
C ASP A 180 -20.23 2.79 -13.84
N ARG A 181 -20.35 1.85 -12.90
CA ARG A 181 -21.35 0.76 -12.90
C ARG A 181 -22.60 1.09 -12.06
N GLY A 182 -22.70 2.33 -11.58
CA GLY A 182 -23.83 2.84 -10.82
C GLY A 182 -23.89 2.38 -9.36
N PHE A 183 -22.77 1.89 -8.80
CA PHE A 183 -22.66 1.67 -7.37
C PHE A 183 -22.44 2.99 -6.64
N ARG A 184 -22.97 3.09 -5.42
CA ARG A 184 -22.79 4.25 -4.54
C ARG A 184 -21.79 3.91 -3.44
N GLU A 185 -20.72 4.72 -3.31
CA GLU A 185 -19.83 4.62 -2.15
C GLU A 185 -20.59 5.08 -0.91
N VAL A 186 -20.49 4.31 0.17
CA VAL A 186 -21.13 4.59 1.46
C VAL A 186 -20.13 4.37 2.59
N GLU A 187 -20.42 4.93 3.76
CA GLU A 187 -19.65 4.70 4.98
C GLU A 187 -20.57 4.16 6.07
N THR A 188 -20.17 3.05 6.68
CA THR A 188 -20.94 2.40 7.75
C THR A 188 -20.20 2.47 9.10
N PRO A 189 -20.90 2.31 10.24
CA PRO A 189 -20.28 2.42 11.56
C PRO A 189 -19.09 1.47 11.76
N ILE A 190 -17.94 2.05 12.12
CA ILE A 190 -16.74 1.32 12.57
C ILE A 190 -16.90 0.84 14.01
N LEU A 191 -17.52 1.64 14.87
CA LEU A 191 -17.85 1.25 16.24
C LEU A 191 -19.24 0.60 16.25
N GLN A 192 -19.29 -0.66 16.66
CA GLN A 192 -20.51 -1.48 16.64
C GLN A 192 -20.79 -2.04 18.04
N THR A 193 -22.05 -2.10 18.45
CA THR A 193 -22.45 -2.73 19.72
C THR A 193 -22.31 -4.26 19.69
N ILE A 194 -22.35 -4.84 18.49
CA ILE A 194 -22.14 -6.27 18.23
C ILE A 194 -21.25 -6.35 16.99
N ALA A 195 -20.07 -6.96 17.12
CA ALA A 195 -19.24 -7.28 15.97
C ALA A 195 -19.82 -8.47 15.21
N GLY A 196 -20.09 -8.30 13.91
CA GLY A 196 -20.63 -9.36 13.05
C GLY A 196 -20.27 -9.16 11.58
N GLY A 197 -20.73 -10.06 10.71
CA GLY A 197 -20.41 -10.05 9.28
C GLY A 197 -19.11 -10.79 8.92
N ALA A 198 -18.40 -11.36 9.89
CA ALA A 198 -17.26 -12.25 9.67
C ALA A 198 -17.07 -13.17 10.89
N ALA A 199 -16.30 -14.24 10.72
CA ALA A 199 -15.78 -15.05 11.82
C ALA A 199 -14.38 -14.54 12.20
N ALA A 200 -14.30 -13.64 13.17
CA ALA A 200 -13.04 -13.05 13.64
C ALA A 200 -13.17 -12.54 15.08
N GLU A 201 -12.07 -12.50 15.82
CA GLU A 201 -12.04 -11.90 17.15
C GLU A 201 -12.04 -10.36 17.04
N PRO A 202 -12.98 -9.64 17.68
CA PRO A 202 -13.03 -8.19 17.60
C PRO A 202 -12.13 -7.50 18.63
N PHE A 203 -11.66 -6.30 18.32
CA PHE A 203 -11.16 -5.38 19.35
C PHE A 203 -12.33 -4.75 20.11
N SER A 204 -12.26 -4.75 21.45
CA SER A 204 -13.23 -4.08 22.31
C SER A 204 -12.76 -2.68 22.74
N THR A 205 -13.70 -1.79 22.99
CA THR A 205 -13.49 -0.45 23.54
C THR A 205 -14.70 -0.01 24.36
N HIS A 206 -14.63 1.14 25.01
CA HIS A 206 -15.67 1.61 25.92
C HIS A 206 -16.05 3.07 25.65
N HIS A 207 -17.35 3.32 25.45
CA HIS A 207 -17.87 4.66 25.19
C HIS A 207 -18.28 5.36 26.50
N LYS A 208 -17.38 6.15 27.07
CA LYS A 208 -17.54 6.81 28.39
C LYS A 208 -18.87 7.54 28.59
N ALA A 209 -19.29 8.35 27.62
CA ALA A 209 -20.50 9.17 27.78
C ALA A 209 -21.81 8.36 27.68
N LEU A 210 -21.77 7.17 27.07
CA LEU A 210 -22.93 6.29 26.93
C LEU A 210 -22.90 5.12 27.91
N GLY A 211 -21.77 4.92 28.61
CA GLY A 211 -21.58 3.85 29.59
C GLY A 211 -21.71 2.45 29.00
N LEU A 212 -21.33 2.25 27.73
CA LEU A 212 -21.50 0.97 27.04
C LEU A 212 -20.22 0.54 26.30
N ASP A 213 -20.05 -0.77 26.17
CA ASP A 213 -18.97 -1.38 25.42
C ASP A 213 -19.29 -1.39 23.93
N LEU A 214 -18.25 -1.14 23.13
CA LEU A 214 -18.29 -1.13 21.68
C LEU A 214 -17.18 -2.02 21.15
N TYR A 215 -17.32 -2.43 19.90
CA TYR A 215 -16.34 -3.20 19.18
C TYR A 215 -15.94 -2.48 17.90
N LEU A 216 -14.67 -2.53 17.55
CA LEU A 216 -14.25 -2.17 16.20
C LEU A 216 -14.76 -3.24 15.23
N ARG A 217 -15.33 -2.82 14.11
CA ARG A 217 -15.95 -3.74 13.15
C ARG A 217 -14.93 -4.72 12.57
N ILE A 218 -15.38 -5.97 12.43
CA ILE A 218 -14.66 -7.03 11.73
C ILE A 218 -15.04 -7.10 10.24
N ALA A 219 -16.24 -6.59 9.89
CA ALA A 219 -16.78 -6.43 8.55
C ALA A 219 -17.94 -5.38 8.53
N PRO A 220 -18.15 -4.64 7.42
CA PRO A 220 -19.33 -3.80 7.21
C PRO A 220 -20.59 -4.54 6.71
N GLU A 221 -20.50 -5.82 6.32
CA GLU A 221 -21.56 -6.63 5.70
C GLU A 221 -22.99 -6.35 6.20
N LEU A 222 -23.23 -6.47 7.51
CA LEU A 222 -24.58 -6.37 8.07
C LEU A 222 -25.19 -4.96 7.89
N TYR A 223 -24.36 -3.91 7.89
CA TYR A 223 -24.84 -2.55 7.65
C TYR A 223 -25.09 -2.29 6.16
N LEU A 224 -24.25 -2.80 5.28
CA LEU A 224 -24.45 -2.67 3.84
C LEU A 224 -25.73 -3.39 3.38
N LYS A 225 -26.04 -4.57 3.93
CA LYS A 225 -27.32 -5.25 3.69
C LYS A 225 -28.53 -4.44 4.18
N ARG A 226 -28.41 -3.69 5.30
CA ARG A 226 -29.49 -2.77 5.76
C ARG A 226 -29.74 -1.64 4.76
N LEU A 227 -28.72 -1.17 4.05
CA LEU A 227 -28.89 -0.18 2.99
C LEU A 227 -29.65 -0.76 1.78
N LEU A 228 -29.39 -2.03 1.42
CA LEU A 228 -30.20 -2.70 0.40
C LEU A 228 -31.67 -2.73 0.81
N VAL A 229 -31.97 -3.08 2.06
CA VAL A 229 -33.35 -3.06 2.62
C VAL A 229 -33.95 -1.66 2.54
N GLY A 230 -33.14 -0.62 2.75
CA GLY A 230 -33.53 0.79 2.59
C GLY A 230 -33.72 1.25 1.14
N GLY A 231 -33.55 0.37 0.14
CA GLY A 231 -33.77 0.67 -1.28
C GLY A 231 -32.53 1.10 -2.07
N PHE A 232 -31.32 1.02 -1.49
CA PHE A 232 -30.09 1.27 -2.24
C PHE A 232 -29.69 0.03 -3.04
N ASN A 233 -29.98 0.01 -4.34
CA ASN A 233 -29.79 -1.20 -5.16
C ASN A 233 -28.32 -1.62 -5.39
N LYS A 234 -27.37 -0.68 -5.30
CA LYS A 234 -25.94 -0.95 -5.53
C LYS A 234 -25.11 -0.08 -4.59
N VAL A 235 -24.42 -0.69 -3.64
CA VAL A 235 -23.56 0.01 -2.68
C VAL A 235 -22.20 -0.66 -2.58
N PHE A 236 -21.18 0.11 -2.28
CA PHE A 236 -19.87 -0.42 -1.92
C PHE A 236 -19.21 0.45 -0.85
N GLU A 237 -18.28 -0.12 -0.10
CA GLU A 237 -17.47 0.59 0.89
C GLU A 237 -16.02 0.11 0.77
N ILE A 238 -15.06 1.05 0.69
CA ILE A 238 -13.62 0.77 0.77
C ILE A 238 -13.07 1.42 2.04
N ASN A 239 -12.96 0.64 3.11
CA ASN A 239 -12.63 1.20 4.41
C ASN A 239 -11.96 0.15 5.32
N ARG A 240 -11.59 0.54 6.54
CA ARG A 240 -10.82 -0.28 7.49
C ARG A 240 -11.69 -1.29 8.22
N ASN A 241 -11.19 -2.52 8.32
CA ASN A 241 -11.65 -3.54 9.26
C ASN A 241 -10.55 -3.84 10.28
N PHE A 242 -10.96 -4.35 11.43
CA PHE A 242 -10.11 -4.60 12.57
C PHE A 242 -10.36 -6.02 13.08
N ARG A 243 -9.31 -6.85 13.14
CA ARG A 243 -9.38 -8.22 13.65
C ARG A 243 -8.25 -8.44 14.65
N ASN A 244 -8.60 -8.83 15.87
CA ASN A 244 -7.69 -9.03 16.99
C ASN A 244 -7.04 -10.42 16.91
N GLU A 245 -6.25 -10.62 15.86
CA GLU A 245 -5.64 -11.90 15.50
C GLU A 245 -4.10 -11.77 15.42
N GLY A 246 -3.42 -12.88 15.17
CA GLY A 246 -1.98 -12.90 14.98
C GLY A 246 -1.52 -12.13 13.74
N ILE A 247 -0.30 -11.59 13.79
CA ILE A 247 0.32 -10.87 12.67
C ILE A 247 1.11 -11.86 11.80
N SER A 248 0.98 -11.74 10.48
CA SER A 248 1.73 -12.56 9.52
C SER A 248 2.09 -11.76 8.26
N ARG A 249 2.72 -12.41 7.28
CA ARG A 249 2.94 -11.81 5.95
C ARG A 249 1.64 -11.50 5.19
N LYS A 250 0.52 -12.12 5.59
CA LYS A 250 -0.81 -11.94 4.98
C LYS A 250 -1.82 -11.25 5.91
N HIS A 251 -1.52 -11.14 7.21
CA HIS A 251 -2.48 -10.65 8.21
C HIS A 251 -1.91 -9.45 8.98
N ASN A 252 -2.63 -8.34 8.94
CA ASN A 252 -2.38 -7.16 9.75
C ASN A 252 -3.66 -6.84 10.56
N PRO A 253 -3.57 -6.46 11.85
CA PRO A 253 -4.75 -6.30 12.71
C PRO A 253 -5.75 -5.26 12.19
N GLU A 254 -5.27 -4.30 11.41
CA GLU A 254 -6.11 -3.34 10.69
C GLU A 254 -5.84 -3.44 9.17
N PHE A 255 -6.86 -3.65 8.34
CA PHE A 255 -6.68 -3.80 6.89
C PHE A 255 -7.83 -3.20 6.09
N THR A 256 -7.51 -2.68 4.91
CA THR A 256 -8.51 -2.11 4.00
C THR A 256 -9.22 -3.22 3.26
N MET A 257 -10.54 -3.20 3.29
CA MET A 257 -11.39 -4.14 2.56
C MET A 257 -12.36 -3.37 1.67
N LEU A 258 -12.61 -3.90 0.48
CA LEU A 258 -13.74 -3.54 -0.36
C LEU A 258 -14.86 -4.53 -0.06
N GLU A 259 -16.04 -4.02 0.30
CA GLU A 259 -17.28 -4.80 0.25
C GLU A 259 -18.27 -4.14 -0.70
N ALA A 260 -18.99 -4.94 -1.49
CA ALA A 260 -19.98 -4.46 -2.43
C ALA A 260 -21.24 -5.34 -2.42
N TYR A 261 -22.39 -4.69 -2.50
CA TYR A 261 -23.70 -5.33 -2.50
C TYR A 261 -24.54 -4.83 -3.66
N TRP A 262 -25.19 -5.77 -4.34
CA TRP A 262 -25.97 -5.51 -5.54
C TRP A 262 -27.32 -6.23 -5.44
N ALA A 263 -28.40 -5.47 -5.23
CA ALA A 263 -29.76 -5.98 -5.23
C ALA A 263 -30.13 -6.56 -6.60
N TYR A 264 -30.93 -7.63 -6.59
CA TYR A 264 -31.36 -8.37 -7.79
C TYR A 264 -30.21 -9.02 -8.58
N ALA A 265 -29.05 -9.18 -7.96
CA ALA A 265 -27.93 -9.96 -8.46
C ALA A 265 -27.77 -11.26 -7.67
N ASP A 266 -27.16 -12.24 -8.33
CA ASP A 266 -26.71 -13.51 -7.76
C ASP A 266 -25.17 -13.52 -7.66
N PHE A 267 -24.62 -14.62 -7.12
CA PHE A 267 -23.18 -14.77 -7.00
C PHE A 267 -22.48 -14.77 -8.36
N GLU A 268 -23.10 -15.27 -9.43
CA GLU A 268 -22.54 -15.27 -10.78
C GLU A 268 -22.28 -13.85 -11.30
N LYS A 269 -23.22 -12.92 -11.10
CA LYS A 269 -23.00 -11.51 -11.42
C LYS A 269 -21.88 -10.90 -10.58
N MET A 270 -21.78 -11.26 -9.31
CA MET A 270 -20.70 -10.77 -8.44
C MET A 270 -19.34 -11.35 -8.82
N ALA A 271 -19.25 -12.64 -9.18
CA ALA A 271 -18.04 -13.28 -9.66
C ALA A 271 -17.54 -12.61 -10.94
N ASN A 272 -18.44 -12.37 -11.92
CA ASN A 272 -18.09 -11.63 -13.13
C ASN A 272 -17.63 -10.19 -12.84
N LEU A 273 -18.25 -9.51 -11.87
CA LEU A 273 -17.83 -8.16 -11.45
C LEU A 273 -16.42 -8.16 -10.84
N VAL A 274 -16.09 -9.17 -10.03
CA VAL A 274 -14.76 -9.35 -9.43
C VAL A 274 -13.72 -9.63 -10.52
N GLU A 275 -14.01 -10.55 -11.46
CA GLU A 275 -13.12 -10.81 -12.61
C GLU A 275 -12.84 -9.53 -13.39
N GLU A 276 -13.89 -8.78 -13.74
CA GLU A 276 -13.79 -7.53 -14.47
C GLU A 276 -12.96 -6.49 -13.72
N LEU A 277 -13.18 -6.33 -12.41
CA LEU A 277 -12.45 -5.39 -11.58
C LEU A 277 -10.96 -5.72 -11.58
N ILE A 278 -10.60 -6.96 -11.28
CA ILE A 278 -9.20 -7.36 -11.14
C ILE A 278 -8.46 -7.26 -12.48
N CYS A 279 -9.08 -7.67 -13.59
CA CYS A 279 -8.50 -7.52 -14.92
C CYS A 279 -8.35 -6.05 -15.33
N HIS A 280 -9.36 -5.22 -15.05
CA HIS A 280 -9.31 -3.79 -15.30
C HIS A 280 -8.15 -3.14 -14.54
N LEU A 281 -8.02 -3.41 -13.24
CA LEU A 281 -6.94 -2.87 -12.41
C LEU A 281 -5.56 -3.35 -12.91
N ALA A 282 -5.42 -4.63 -13.26
CA ALA A 282 -4.19 -5.17 -13.81
C ALA A 282 -3.79 -4.46 -15.11
N GLN A 283 -4.74 -4.28 -16.03
CA GLN A 283 -4.47 -3.61 -17.30
C GLN A 283 -4.13 -2.13 -17.12
N VAL A 284 -4.87 -1.39 -16.27
CA VAL A 284 -4.66 0.05 -16.07
C VAL A 284 -3.35 0.35 -15.33
N ILE A 285 -2.99 -0.48 -14.35
CA ILE A 285 -1.89 -0.17 -13.43
C ILE A 285 -0.61 -0.91 -13.81
N CYS A 286 -0.71 -2.13 -14.31
CA CYS A 286 0.43 -2.96 -14.69
C CYS A 286 0.62 -3.05 -16.21
N GLY A 287 -0.36 -2.59 -17.02
CA GLY A 287 -0.31 -2.67 -18.48
C GLY A 287 -0.52 -4.07 -19.06
N SER A 288 -0.79 -5.07 -18.20
CA SER A 288 -0.86 -6.49 -18.57
C SER A 288 -1.73 -7.27 -17.59
N GLU A 289 -2.44 -8.28 -18.11
CA GLU A 289 -3.14 -9.31 -17.31
C GLU A 289 -2.22 -10.48 -16.91
N GLN A 290 -0.97 -10.51 -17.40
CA GLN A 290 0.07 -11.41 -16.90
C GLN A 290 0.91 -10.68 -15.85
N ILE A 291 0.80 -11.10 -14.59
CA ILE A 291 1.46 -10.46 -13.45
C ILE A 291 2.66 -11.28 -13.02
N GLU A 292 3.85 -10.74 -13.29
CA GLU A 292 5.11 -11.36 -12.91
C GLU A 292 5.51 -10.96 -11.48
N HIS A 293 5.71 -11.97 -10.64
CA HIS A 293 6.34 -11.83 -9.34
C HIS A 293 7.85 -11.94 -9.52
N ARG A 294 8.57 -10.92 -9.07
CA ARG A 294 10.03 -10.84 -9.16
C ARG A 294 10.66 -10.80 -7.78
N ASP A 295 11.77 -11.51 -7.61
CA ASP A 295 12.57 -11.47 -6.39
C ASP A 295 13.33 -10.13 -6.24
N VAL A 296 14.35 -10.10 -5.38
CA VAL A 296 15.16 -8.91 -5.15
C VAL A 296 16.12 -8.62 -6.30
N ASP A 297 16.53 -9.65 -7.05
CA ASP A 297 17.45 -9.58 -8.18
C ASP A 297 16.72 -9.36 -9.52
N GLY A 298 15.39 -9.24 -9.47
CA GLY A 298 14.54 -9.01 -10.63
C GLY A 298 14.18 -10.26 -11.42
N LYS A 299 14.59 -11.45 -10.96
CA LYS A 299 14.25 -12.72 -11.61
C LYS A 299 12.78 -13.05 -11.35
N ILE A 300 12.10 -13.51 -12.40
CA ILE A 300 10.71 -13.95 -12.32
C ILE A 300 10.67 -15.26 -11.50
N THR A 301 9.94 -15.24 -10.39
CA THR A 301 9.73 -16.41 -9.52
C THR A 301 8.39 -17.08 -9.80
N ARG A 302 7.42 -16.32 -10.29
CA ARG A 302 6.06 -16.79 -10.61
C ARG A 302 5.39 -15.82 -11.56
N THR A 303 4.53 -16.33 -12.45
CA THR A 303 3.65 -15.51 -13.28
C THR A 303 2.21 -15.92 -12.98
N ILE A 304 1.35 -14.94 -12.73
CA ILE A 304 -0.10 -15.12 -12.54
C ILE A 304 -0.79 -14.72 -13.84
N ASN A 305 -1.67 -15.56 -14.35
CA ASN A 305 -2.50 -15.25 -15.50
C ASN A 305 -3.90 -14.82 -15.05
N LEU A 306 -4.22 -13.54 -15.20
CA LEU A 306 -5.53 -12.99 -14.86
C LEU A 306 -6.52 -13.06 -16.04
N LYS A 307 -6.13 -13.58 -17.20
CA LYS A 307 -6.98 -13.61 -18.39
C LYS A 307 -8.28 -14.37 -18.13
N ARG A 308 -9.39 -13.74 -18.51
CA ARG A 308 -10.74 -14.27 -18.35
C ARG A 308 -11.10 -15.33 -19.41
N PRO A 309 -12.08 -16.21 -19.13
CA PRO A 309 -12.78 -16.37 -17.84
C PRO A 309 -11.95 -17.16 -16.82
N TRP A 310 -12.14 -16.90 -15.53
CA TRP A 310 -11.45 -17.66 -14.49
C TRP A 310 -12.10 -19.03 -14.29
N ARG A 311 -11.29 -20.03 -13.90
CA ARG A 311 -11.79 -21.39 -13.64
C ARG A 311 -12.81 -21.31 -12.49
N ARG A 312 -13.91 -22.05 -12.61
CA ARG A 312 -14.92 -22.22 -11.56
C ARG A 312 -15.04 -23.70 -11.23
N VAL A 313 -14.92 -24.07 -9.97
CA VAL A 313 -14.97 -25.47 -9.54
C VAL A 313 -15.74 -25.58 -8.24
N ARG A 314 -16.50 -26.65 -8.07
CA ARG A 314 -17.19 -26.92 -6.82
C ARG A 314 -16.19 -27.32 -5.75
N TYR A 315 -16.38 -26.85 -4.52
CA TYR A 315 -15.54 -27.18 -3.37
C TYR A 315 -15.33 -28.69 -3.22
N ARG A 316 -16.42 -29.48 -3.32
CA ARG A 316 -16.35 -30.94 -3.22
C ARG A 316 -15.52 -31.58 -4.33
N ASP A 317 -15.56 -31.02 -5.55
CA ASP A 317 -14.81 -31.58 -6.67
C ASP A 317 -13.31 -31.35 -6.50
N LEU A 318 -12.91 -30.20 -5.95
CA LEU A 318 -11.50 -29.93 -5.58
C LEU A 318 -11.00 -30.89 -4.50
N ILE A 319 -11.83 -31.21 -3.50
CA ILE A 319 -11.47 -32.22 -2.50
C ILE A 319 -11.38 -33.62 -3.11
N ARG A 320 -12.27 -33.97 -4.06
CA ARG A 320 -12.23 -35.26 -4.77
C ARG A 320 -11.01 -35.40 -5.68
N GLU A 321 -10.45 -34.29 -6.19
CA GLU A 321 -9.17 -34.31 -6.91
C GLU A 321 -8.01 -34.78 -6.00
N ILE A 322 -8.11 -34.57 -4.68
CA ILE A 322 -7.15 -35.07 -3.69
C ILE A 322 -7.46 -36.51 -3.29
N ASP A 323 -8.73 -36.80 -2.96
CA ASP A 323 -9.19 -38.12 -2.57
C ASP A 323 -10.62 -38.36 -3.11
N PRO A 324 -10.78 -39.17 -4.18
CA PRO A 324 -12.07 -39.36 -4.84
C PRO A 324 -13.19 -39.87 -3.92
N ALA A 325 -12.84 -40.64 -2.88
CA ALA A 325 -13.80 -41.24 -1.94
C ALA A 325 -13.96 -40.41 -0.64
N TRP A 326 -13.40 -39.19 -0.57
CA TRP A 326 -13.40 -38.37 0.64
C TRP A 326 -14.78 -38.27 1.32
N PHE A 327 -15.80 -37.94 0.54
CA PHE A 327 -17.17 -37.73 1.03
C PHE A 327 -17.95 -39.03 1.26
N GLU A 328 -17.38 -40.18 0.91
CA GLU A 328 -17.95 -41.50 1.20
C GLU A 328 -17.46 -42.04 2.56
N TYR A 329 -16.39 -41.45 3.09
CA TYR A 329 -15.80 -41.86 4.36
C TYR A 329 -16.56 -41.32 5.58
N PRO A 330 -16.67 -42.12 6.66
CA PRO A 330 -17.07 -41.60 7.96
C PRO A 330 -16.02 -40.60 8.49
N SER A 331 -16.43 -39.73 9.42
CA SER A 331 -15.57 -38.71 10.05
C SER A 331 -14.23 -39.27 10.53
N GLU A 332 -14.24 -40.40 11.23
CA GLU A 332 -13.00 -41.01 11.76
C GLU A 332 -11.98 -41.33 10.67
N LYS A 333 -12.45 -41.91 9.56
CA LYS A 333 -11.57 -42.23 8.43
C LYS A 333 -11.04 -40.97 7.73
N ARG A 334 -11.81 -39.88 7.67
CA ARG A 334 -11.31 -38.60 7.15
C ARG A 334 -10.21 -38.00 8.03
N ARG A 335 -10.31 -38.15 9.35
CA ARG A 335 -9.25 -37.74 10.28
C ARG A 335 -7.98 -38.57 10.11
N GLU A 336 -8.10 -39.88 9.93
CA GLU A 336 -6.96 -40.76 9.61
C GLU A 336 -6.30 -40.33 8.29
N ARG A 337 -7.10 -40.06 7.26
CA ARG A 337 -6.60 -39.58 5.96
C ARG A 337 -5.89 -38.24 6.04
N CYS A 338 -6.26 -37.34 6.96
CA CYS A 338 -5.52 -36.10 7.19
C CYS A 338 -4.06 -36.37 7.62
N ALA A 339 -3.83 -37.38 8.47
CA ALA A 339 -2.47 -37.74 8.89
C ALA A 339 -1.64 -38.24 7.71
N GLU A 340 -2.23 -39.08 6.85
CA GLU A 340 -1.57 -39.59 5.63
C GLU A 340 -1.29 -38.47 4.60
N LEU A 341 -2.18 -37.48 4.52
CA LEU A 341 -2.05 -36.30 3.67
C LEU A 341 -1.16 -35.19 4.28
N GLN A 342 -0.60 -35.42 5.48
CA GLN A 342 0.20 -34.44 6.23
C GLN A 342 -0.54 -33.12 6.49
N VAL A 343 -1.83 -33.22 6.78
CA VAL A 343 -2.69 -32.10 7.17
C VAL A 343 -2.87 -32.14 8.69
N GLU A 344 -2.42 -31.08 9.36
CA GLU A 344 -2.55 -30.94 10.80
C GLU A 344 -4.00 -30.58 11.17
N ILE A 345 -4.59 -31.35 12.08
CA ILE A 345 -5.96 -31.14 12.57
C ILE A 345 -6.02 -31.21 14.09
N SER A 346 -6.95 -30.45 14.68
CA SER A 346 -7.25 -30.55 16.11
C SER A 346 -8.33 -31.61 16.38
N PRO A 347 -8.23 -32.38 17.48
CA PRO A 347 -9.27 -33.34 17.86
C PRO A 347 -10.66 -32.72 18.07
N ARG A 348 -10.73 -31.41 18.36
CA ARG A 348 -11.98 -30.68 18.65
C ARG A 348 -12.66 -30.11 17.41
N MET A 349 -12.01 -30.17 16.25
CA MET A 349 -12.59 -29.65 15.01
C MET A 349 -13.85 -30.40 14.65
N ALA A 350 -14.86 -29.71 14.16
CA ALA A 350 -15.99 -30.34 13.49
C ALA A 350 -15.53 -30.96 12.16
N ASP A 351 -16.34 -31.88 11.66
CA ASP A 351 -16.02 -32.68 10.47
C ASP A 351 -15.88 -31.84 9.18
N TYR A 352 -16.64 -30.74 9.06
CA TYR A 352 -16.47 -29.76 7.97
C TYR A 352 -15.18 -28.95 8.12
N GLU A 353 -14.73 -28.65 9.34
CA GLU A 353 -13.46 -27.96 9.60
C GLU A 353 -12.25 -28.84 9.26
N VAL A 354 -12.36 -30.16 9.51
CA VAL A 354 -11.36 -31.14 9.06
C VAL A 354 -11.21 -31.11 7.54
N THR A 355 -12.34 -31.13 6.81
CA THR A 355 -12.31 -31.03 5.34
C THR A 355 -11.75 -29.68 4.88
N GLN A 356 -12.05 -28.61 5.60
CA GLN A 356 -11.51 -27.27 5.32
C GLN A 356 -9.99 -27.21 5.47
N GLN A 357 -9.40 -27.88 6.46
CA GLN A 357 -7.94 -27.95 6.58
C GLN A 357 -7.29 -28.64 5.38
N VAL A 358 -7.94 -29.68 4.81
CA VAL A 358 -7.47 -30.33 3.58
C VAL A 358 -7.54 -29.37 2.39
N PHE A 359 -8.64 -28.63 2.25
CA PHE A 359 -8.79 -27.61 1.22
C PHE A 359 -7.69 -26.54 1.32
N GLU A 360 -7.52 -25.92 2.50
CA GLU A 360 -6.55 -24.84 2.71
C GLU A 360 -5.12 -25.30 2.41
N LYS A 361 -4.75 -26.49 2.89
CA LYS A 361 -3.38 -27.01 2.78
C LYS A 361 -3.04 -27.51 1.38
N LEU A 362 -3.96 -28.22 0.73
CA LEU A 362 -3.65 -28.98 -0.48
C LEU A 362 -4.19 -28.34 -1.75
N VAL A 363 -5.19 -27.46 -1.65
CA VAL A 363 -5.80 -26.77 -2.78
C VAL A 363 -5.44 -25.29 -2.76
N GLU A 364 -5.81 -24.55 -1.71
CA GLU A 364 -5.62 -23.09 -1.66
C GLU A 364 -4.14 -22.69 -1.70
N GLU A 365 -3.29 -23.30 -0.87
CA GLU A 365 -1.85 -22.99 -0.83
C GLU A 365 -1.14 -23.18 -2.18
N LYS A 366 -1.64 -24.12 -3.01
CA LYS A 366 -1.04 -24.48 -4.30
C LYS A 366 -1.68 -23.77 -5.49
N THR A 367 -2.81 -23.09 -5.29
CA THR A 367 -3.53 -22.39 -6.35
C THR A 367 -2.84 -21.06 -6.65
N ILE A 368 -2.36 -20.89 -7.88
CA ILE A 368 -1.61 -19.69 -8.32
C ILE A 368 -2.48 -18.74 -9.11
N ASP A 369 -3.11 -19.26 -10.17
CA ASP A 369 -4.03 -18.51 -11.01
C ASP A 369 -5.39 -18.38 -10.33
N PRO A 370 -6.15 -17.32 -10.63
CA PRO A 370 -7.43 -17.09 -9.99
C PRO A 370 -8.44 -18.22 -10.27
N LEU A 371 -9.11 -18.65 -9.22
CA LEU A 371 -10.07 -19.75 -9.18
C LEU A 371 -11.26 -19.34 -8.33
N PHE A 372 -12.48 -19.45 -8.87
CA PHE A 372 -13.69 -19.41 -8.05
C PHE A 372 -14.00 -20.80 -7.50
N VAL A 373 -14.01 -20.89 -6.18
CA VAL A 373 -14.45 -22.07 -5.45
C VAL A 373 -15.92 -21.85 -5.10
N THR A 374 -16.78 -22.72 -5.63
CA THR A 374 -18.24 -22.58 -5.55
C THR A 374 -18.86 -23.70 -4.73
N HIS A 375 -20.14 -23.56 -4.35
CA HIS A 375 -20.88 -24.61 -3.61
C HIS A 375 -20.15 -25.04 -2.32
N CYS A 376 -19.67 -24.06 -1.56
CA CYS A 376 -19.05 -24.32 -0.27
C CYS A 376 -20.07 -24.89 0.73
N PRO A 377 -19.64 -25.75 1.68
CA PRO A 377 -20.49 -26.17 2.79
C PRO A 377 -21.12 -24.98 3.52
N LYS A 378 -22.41 -25.06 3.86
CA LYS A 378 -23.14 -23.96 4.51
C LYS A 378 -22.56 -23.54 5.85
N GLU A 379 -21.92 -24.46 6.56
CA GLU A 379 -21.28 -24.23 7.85
C GLU A 379 -20.10 -23.26 7.74
N LEU A 380 -19.44 -23.22 6.57
CA LEU A 380 -18.30 -22.32 6.32
C LEU A 380 -18.74 -20.89 5.97
N VAL A 381 -19.93 -20.72 5.41
CA VAL A 381 -20.41 -19.42 4.90
C VAL A 381 -21.82 -19.13 5.43
N PRO A 382 -21.96 -18.84 6.74
CA PRO A 382 -23.26 -18.84 7.42
C PRO A 382 -24.23 -17.73 6.99
N LEU A 383 -23.73 -16.70 6.30
CA LEU A 383 -24.53 -15.57 5.82
C LEU A 383 -24.90 -15.68 4.32
N ALA A 384 -24.40 -16.71 3.63
CA ALA A 384 -24.73 -16.97 2.25
C ALA A 384 -26.07 -17.71 2.13
N ARG A 385 -26.74 -17.51 0.99
CA ARG A 385 -27.99 -18.21 0.69
C ARG A 385 -27.68 -19.69 0.44
N GLN A 386 -28.46 -20.58 1.06
CA GLN A 386 -28.40 -22.02 0.76
C GLN A 386 -28.85 -22.27 -0.68
N ASN A 387 -28.18 -23.20 -1.34
CA ASN A 387 -28.55 -23.62 -2.68
C ASN A 387 -29.93 -24.31 -2.64
N ASN A 388 -30.75 -24.07 -3.68
CA ASN A 388 -32.13 -24.60 -3.69
C ASN A 388 -32.19 -26.09 -4.05
N GLU A 389 -31.17 -26.64 -4.72
CA GLU A 389 -31.11 -28.05 -5.14
C GLU A 389 -30.41 -28.93 -4.09
N ASP A 390 -29.36 -28.42 -3.44
CA ASP A 390 -28.61 -29.07 -2.36
C ASP A 390 -28.45 -28.10 -1.17
N ASP A 391 -29.28 -28.25 -0.14
CA ASP A 391 -29.28 -27.38 1.05
C ASP A 391 -28.06 -27.60 1.99
N SER A 392 -27.15 -28.52 1.65
CA SER A 392 -25.88 -28.70 2.34
C SER A 392 -24.81 -27.71 1.89
N VAL A 393 -25.03 -27.01 0.77
CA VAL A 393 -24.11 -26.02 0.20
C VAL A 393 -24.77 -24.65 0.01
N VAL A 394 -23.95 -23.64 -0.26
CA VAL A 394 -24.39 -22.26 -0.50
C VAL A 394 -24.11 -21.78 -1.93
N ASP A 395 -24.91 -20.82 -2.38
CA ASP A 395 -24.76 -20.13 -3.66
C ASP A 395 -23.66 -19.07 -3.56
N VAL A 396 -22.40 -19.50 -3.73
CA VAL A 396 -21.17 -18.68 -3.70
C VAL A 396 -20.21 -19.06 -4.81
#